data_AF-A0A846LLK8-F1
#
_entry.id   AF-A0A846LLK8-F1
#
_cell.length_a   1.000
_cell.length_b   1.000
_cell.length_c   1.000
_cell.angle_alpha   90.00
_cell.angle_beta   90.00
_cell.angle_gamma   90.00
#
_symmetry.space_group_name_H-M   'P 1'
#
loop_
_entity.id
_entity.type
_entity.pdbx_description
1 polymer ?
#
loop_
_entity_poly.entity_id
_entity_poly.type
_entity_poly.pdbx_seq_one_letter_code
_entity_poly.pdbx_strand_id
1 'polypeptide(L)'
;MLTEALTGDHRRDFHVNRLLRACLVRPADEVTARSAARLRTATGRAATISATDAIVAAHAAGRPEPIVLTSDPGDIGALVQHAERRVTVVPV
;
A
#
# COMPACT_ATOMS: atom_id res chain seq x y z
N MET A 1 -5.77 -1.19 -0.14
CA MET A 1 -6.57 -0.69 -1.29
C MET A 1 -7.99 -0.45 -0.80
N LEU A 2 -8.74 0.52 -1.34
CA LEU A 2 -10.13 0.74 -0.87
C LEU A 2 -11.00 -0.51 -0.99
N THR A 3 -10.75 -1.34 -2.01
CA THR A 3 -11.42 -2.61 -2.25
C THR A 3 -11.24 -3.64 -1.13
N GLU A 4 -10.26 -3.49 -0.24
CA GLU A 4 -10.08 -4.39 0.92
C GLU A 4 -10.83 -3.90 2.16
N ALA A 5 -11.14 -2.60 2.23
CA ALA A 5 -11.78 -1.97 3.38
C ALA A 5 -13.27 -1.65 3.15
N LEU A 6 -13.71 -1.66 1.90
CA LEU A 6 -15.08 -1.34 1.50
C LEU A 6 -15.81 -2.58 1.01
N THR A 7 -17.11 -2.64 1.31
CA THR A 7 -18.01 -3.69 0.83
C THR A 7 -18.78 -3.27 -0.43
N GLY A 8 -18.79 -1.97 -0.75
CA GLY A 8 -19.62 -1.40 -1.81
C GLY A 8 -21.06 -1.10 -1.37
N ASP A 9 -21.43 -1.45 -0.14
CA ASP A 9 -22.69 -1.07 0.48
C ASP A 9 -22.47 0.14 1.40
N HIS A 10 -22.99 1.30 0.99
CA HIS A 10 -22.82 2.55 1.71
C HIS A 10 -23.32 2.50 3.16
N ARG A 11 -24.27 1.61 3.50
CA ARG A 11 -24.80 1.46 4.86
C ARG A 11 -23.79 0.77 5.76
N ARG A 12 -23.09 -0.24 5.22
CA ARG A 12 -22.02 -0.97 5.94
C ARG A 12 -20.73 -0.15 5.97
N ASP A 13 -20.46 0.59 4.92
CA ASP A 13 -19.24 1.37 4.76
C ASP A 13 -19.29 2.75 5.44
N PHE A 14 -20.36 3.08 6.18
CA PHE A 14 -20.58 4.42 6.75
C PHE A 14 -19.38 4.95 7.57
N HIS A 15 -18.86 4.13 8.50
CA HIS A 15 -17.74 4.53 9.34
C HIS A 15 -16.43 4.67 8.54
N VAL A 16 -16.17 3.75 7.61
CA VAL A 16 -14.98 3.80 6.74
C VAL A 16 -15.05 5.04 5.84
N ASN A 17 -16.18 5.31 5.21
CA ASN A 17 -16.39 6.49 4.38
C ASN A 17 -16.27 7.80 5.17
N ARG A 18 -16.67 7.82 6.45
CA ARG A 18 -16.46 8.98 7.33
C ARG A 18 -14.97 9.21 7.57
N LEU A 19 -14.18 8.16 7.81
CA LEU A 19 -12.73 8.27 7.96
C LEU A 19 -12.07 8.73 6.66
N LEU A 20 -12.44 8.14 5.52
CA LEU A 20 -11.88 8.48 4.20
C LEU A 20 -12.07 9.95 3.82
N ARG A 21 -13.12 10.63 4.31
CA ARG A 21 -13.31 12.08 4.11
C ARG A 21 -12.23 12.94 4.75
N ALA A 22 -11.51 12.42 5.75
CA ALA A 22 -10.36 13.09 6.36
C ALA A 22 -9.03 12.70 5.68
N CYS A 23 -9.05 11.81 4.68
CA CYS A 23 -7.86 11.29 4.02
C CYS A 23 -7.71 11.84 2.59
N LEU A 24 -6.47 11.96 2.14
CA LEU A 24 -6.15 12.17 0.72
C LEU A 24 -6.14 10.81 0.01
N VAL A 25 -7.27 10.45 -0.62
CA VAL A 25 -7.36 9.24 -1.44
C VAL A 25 -6.63 9.45 -2.77
N ARG A 26 -5.74 8.51 -3.13
CA ARG A 26 -4.96 8.56 -4.37
C ARG A 26 -5.34 7.39 -5.29
N PRO A 27 -5.41 7.59 -6.62
CA PRO A 27 -5.63 6.51 -7.56
C PRO A 27 -4.39 5.59 -7.63
N ALA A 28 -4.62 4.31 -7.89
CA ALA A 28 -3.59 3.37 -8.29
C ALA A 28 -3.53 3.35 -9.82
N ASP A 29 -2.59 4.11 -10.39
CA ASP A 29 -2.39 4.19 -11.83
C ASP A 29 -1.47 3.07 -12.36
N GLU A 30 -1.39 2.96 -13.69
CA GLU A 30 -0.56 1.95 -14.35
C GLU A 30 0.92 2.05 -13.96
N VAL A 31 1.45 3.29 -13.81
CA VAL A 31 2.85 3.52 -13.43
C VAL A 31 3.12 2.93 -12.05
N THR A 32 2.26 3.23 -11.07
CA THR A 32 2.33 2.67 -9.72
C THR A 32 2.19 1.16 -9.74
N ALA A 33 1.27 0.62 -10.54
CA ALA A 33 1.04 -0.82 -10.66
C ALA A 33 2.24 -1.58 -11.24
N ARG A 34 2.90 -1.03 -12.27
CA ARG A 34 4.12 -1.63 -12.83
C ARG A 34 5.28 -1.59 -11.83
N SER A 35 5.45 -0.49 -11.11
CA SER A 35 6.44 -0.39 -10.04
C SER A 35 6.16 -1.39 -8.92
N ALA A 36 4.90 -1.53 -8.49
CA ALA A 36 4.47 -2.51 -7.51
C ALA A 36 4.78 -3.95 -7.94
N ALA A 37 4.49 -4.30 -9.20
CA ALA A 37 4.82 -5.61 -9.74
C ALA A 37 6.33 -5.90 -9.67
N ARG A 38 7.17 -4.92 -10.03
CA ARG A 38 8.64 -5.05 -9.94
C ARG A 38 9.10 -5.28 -8.51
N LEU A 39 8.64 -4.47 -7.55
CA LEU A 39 8.98 -4.62 -6.14
C LEU A 39 8.56 -5.99 -5.62
N ARG A 40 7.31 -6.40 -5.90
CA ARG A 40 6.76 -7.67 -5.43
C ARG A 40 7.53 -8.87 -5.97
N THR A 41 7.88 -8.87 -7.26
CA THR A 41 8.73 -9.93 -7.85
C THR A 41 10.13 -9.94 -7.23
N ALA A 42 10.73 -8.77 -6.98
CA ALA A 42 12.07 -8.67 -6.42
C ALA A 42 12.22 -9.30 -5.03
N THR A 43 11.13 -9.33 -4.24
CA THR A 43 11.12 -9.99 -2.92
C THR A 43 11.33 -11.51 -2.97
N GLY A 44 11.14 -12.16 -4.13
CA GLY A 44 11.05 -13.61 -4.24
C GLY A 44 9.81 -14.23 -3.55
N ARG A 45 8.94 -13.41 -2.97
CA ARG A 45 7.76 -13.80 -2.18
C ARG A 45 6.45 -13.36 -2.84
N ALA A 46 6.43 -13.17 -4.15
CA ALA A 46 5.27 -12.65 -4.87
C ALA A 46 3.99 -13.50 -4.73
N ALA A 47 4.12 -14.78 -4.38
CA ALA A 47 2.98 -15.67 -4.12
C ALA A 47 2.32 -15.46 -2.75
N THR A 48 3.02 -14.84 -1.78
CA THR A 48 2.53 -14.63 -0.41
C THR A 48 2.30 -13.17 -0.08
N ILE A 49 3.12 -12.26 -0.61
CA ILE A 49 2.92 -10.81 -0.46
C ILE A 49 1.77 -10.36 -1.36
N SER A 50 0.81 -9.66 -0.77
CA SER A 50 -0.38 -9.21 -1.49
C SER A 50 -0.03 -8.20 -2.60
N ALA A 51 -0.85 -8.18 -3.66
CA ALA A 51 -0.71 -7.16 -4.70
C ALA A 51 -0.92 -5.74 -4.14
N THR A 52 -1.79 -5.63 -3.14
CA THR A 52 -2.12 -4.37 -2.49
C THR A 52 -0.94 -3.79 -1.71
N ASP A 53 -0.25 -4.61 -0.91
CA ASP A 53 0.93 -4.17 -0.16
C ASP A 53 2.00 -3.65 -1.10
N ALA A 54 2.16 -4.31 -2.25
CA ALA A 54 3.06 -3.85 -3.29
C ALA A 54 2.66 -2.48 -3.87
N ILE A 55 1.36 -2.22 -4.07
CA ILE A 55 0.85 -0.89 -4.49
C ILE A 55 1.15 0.15 -3.41
N VAL A 56 0.92 -0.16 -2.14
CA VAL A 56 1.23 0.75 -1.02
C VAL A 56 2.72 1.08 -0.99
N ALA A 57 3.60 0.07 -1.07
CA ALA A 57 5.04 0.24 -1.09
C ALA A 57 5.51 1.07 -2.30
N ALA A 58 5.00 0.79 -3.50
CA ALA A 58 5.34 1.55 -4.71
C ALA A 58 4.88 3.00 -4.63
N HIS A 59 3.66 3.24 -4.11
CA HIS A 59 3.15 4.59 -3.93
C HIS A 59 3.99 5.38 -2.92
N ALA A 60 4.37 4.75 -1.81
CA ALA A 60 5.23 5.35 -0.80
C ALA A 60 6.61 5.68 -1.39
N ALA A 61 7.26 4.75 -2.08
CA ALA A 61 8.58 4.93 -2.69
C ALA A 61 8.67 6.13 -3.66
N GLY A 62 7.56 6.53 -4.27
CA GLY A 62 7.48 7.72 -5.12
C GLY A 62 7.48 9.07 -4.38
N ARG A 63 7.44 9.07 -3.04
CA ARG A 63 7.33 10.29 -2.22
C ARG A 63 8.66 10.65 -1.52
N PRO A 64 8.85 11.92 -1.13
CA PRO A 64 9.91 12.30 -0.21
C PRO A 64 9.60 11.81 1.21
N GLU A 65 10.56 11.13 1.84
CA GLU A 65 10.52 10.69 3.25
C GLU A 65 9.18 10.07 3.72
N PRO A 66 8.64 9.08 2.99
CA PRO A 66 7.34 8.49 3.31
C PRO A 66 7.37 7.64 4.59
N ILE A 67 6.24 7.64 5.29
CA ILE A 67 5.96 6.75 6.42
C ILE A 67 4.76 5.86 6.05
N VAL A 68 4.90 4.55 6.24
CA VAL A 68 3.82 3.56 6.10
C VAL A 68 3.47 3.01 7.47
N LEU A 69 2.22 3.19 7.88
CA LEU A 69 1.63 2.59 9.08
C LEU A 69 0.98 1.26 8.70
N THR A 70 1.35 0.15 9.35
CA THR A 70 0.84 -1.19 8.99
C THR A 70 0.86 -2.14 10.18
N SER A 71 -0.15 -3.03 10.28
CA SER A 71 -0.13 -4.15 11.23
C SER A 71 0.78 -5.29 10.79
N ASP A 72 1.16 -5.33 9.50
CA ASP A 72 2.12 -6.27 8.95
C ASP A 72 3.35 -5.51 8.41
N PRO A 73 4.33 -5.20 9.28
CA PRO A 73 5.57 -4.57 8.86
C PRO A 73 6.48 -5.52 8.07
N GLY A 74 6.25 -6.84 8.12
CA GLY A 74 7.10 -7.83 7.46
C GLY A 74 6.97 -7.77 5.94
N ASP A 75 5.75 -7.72 5.44
CA ASP A 75 5.48 -7.68 4.00
C ASP A 75 5.83 -6.33 3.39
N ILE A 76 5.45 -5.22 4.03
CA ILE A 76 5.85 -3.88 3.60
C ILE A 76 7.37 -3.72 3.68
N GLY A 77 8.01 -4.19 4.75
CA GLY A 77 9.45 -4.16 4.93
C GLY A 77 10.20 -4.88 3.80
N ALA A 78 9.75 -6.09 3.44
CA ALA A 78 10.33 -6.85 2.32
C ALA A 78 10.21 -6.12 0.98
N LEU A 79 9.09 -5.45 0.72
CA LEU A 79 8.87 -4.69 -0.52
C LEU A 79 9.77 -3.45 -0.61
N VAL A 80 9.84 -2.65 0.46
CA VAL A 80 10.57 -1.38 0.44
C VAL A 80 12.09 -1.54 0.47
N GLN A 81 12.61 -2.72 0.81
CA GLN A 81 14.04 -3.06 0.65
C GLN A 81 14.51 -2.99 -0.81
N HIS A 82 13.59 -3.16 -1.78
CA HIS A 82 13.88 -3.08 -3.21
C HIS A 82 13.51 -1.72 -3.84
N ALA A 83 13.06 -0.76 -3.03
CA ALA A 83 12.74 0.58 -3.50
C ALA A 83 14.00 1.45 -3.60
N GLU A 84 14.05 2.35 -4.59
CA GLU A 84 15.18 3.28 -4.77
C GLU A 84 15.28 4.32 -3.64
N ARG A 85 14.16 4.64 -3.00
CA ARG A 85 14.07 5.63 -1.92
C ARG A 85 13.69 4.95 -0.62
N ARG A 86 14.26 5.45 0.48
CA ARG A 86 13.96 4.98 1.83
C ARG A 86 12.49 5.21 2.15
N VAL A 87 11.82 4.16 2.63
CA VAL A 87 10.48 4.22 3.22
C VAL A 87 10.57 3.83 4.69
N THR A 88 10.00 4.64 5.57
CA THR A 88 9.89 4.33 7.00
C THR A 88 8.66 3.47 7.21
N VAL A 89 8.81 2.30 7.82
CA VAL A 89 7.70 1.40 8.15
C VAL A 89 7.50 1.41 9.66
N VAL A 90 6.28 1.69 10.10
CA VAL A 90 5.91 1.79 11.52
C VAL A 90 4.77 0.81 11.82
N PRO A 91 4.94 -0.10 12.80
CA PRO A 91 3.87 -0.99 13.23
C PRO A 91 2.76 -0.21 13.94
N VAL A 92 1.51 -0.64 13.75
CA VAL A 92 0.32 -0.14 14.48
C VAL A 92 -0.39 -1.23 15.25
#